data_AF-A0A0C3RRP3-F1
#
_entry.id   AF-A0A0C3RRP3-F1
#
_cell.length_a   1.000
_cell.length_b   1.000
_cell.length_c   1.000
_cell.angle_alpha   90.00
_cell.angle_beta   90.00
_cell.angle_gamma   90.00
#
_symmetry.space_group_name_H-M   'P 1'
#
loop_
_entity.id
_entity.type
_entity.pdbx_description
1 polymer ?
#
loop_
_entity_poly.entity_id
_entity_poly.type
_entity_poly.pdbx_seq_one_letter_code
_entity_poly.pdbx_strand_id
1 'polypeptide(L)'
;MSSPNGSNWSPPSSYLHMAPPMFTPYPSATELIVPQRPYSANIQRNHTTCIPIIEFYVNGQKGINLGDAANRIFSGLAHAEDKLLEGFGTKVTYRLEWPGYMGFNKQKHALRATRVKESITRSKMAIHVAEVMKEFIETNLNVQENAPQPTNDPNWRVGNGFIELSDLYLLEIHQVSKASLQPVIAYRPRYAAHAAQLHPGIHRGFVPMGPY
;
A
#
# COMPACT_ATOMS: atom_id res chain seq x y z
N MET A 1 71.29 -0.95 -26.84
CA MET A 1 70.98 0.04 -27.91
C MET A 1 70.15 -0.72 -28.93
N SER A 2 68.84 -0.54 -29.15
CA SER A 2 67.95 0.60 -28.92
C SER A 2 66.51 0.09 -28.89
N SER A 3 65.63 0.71 -28.10
CA SER A 3 64.17 0.55 -28.18
C SER A 3 63.56 1.83 -28.79
N PRO A 4 62.61 1.69 -29.72
CA PRO A 4 61.41 2.54 -29.71
C PRO A 4 60.16 1.66 -30.04
N ASN A 5 58.97 1.90 -29.51
CA ASN A 5 58.12 3.05 -29.79
C ASN A 5 56.97 3.08 -28.76
N GLY A 6 56.80 4.21 -28.09
CA GLY A 6 55.59 4.52 -27.32
C GLY A 6 54.57 5.20 -28.21
N SER A 7 53.40 4.57 -28.38
CA SER A 7 52.24 5.17 -29.03
C SER A 7 51.51 6.07 -28.03
N ASN A 8 51.61 7.37 -28.29
CA ASN A 8 50.91 8.43 -27.56
C ASN A 8 49.45 8.47 -28.04
N TRP A 9 48.50 8.10 -27.18
CA TRP A 9 47.06 8.16 -27.49
C TRP A 9 46.45 9.37 -26.77
N SER A 10 45.93 10.33 -27.54
CA SER A 10 45.12 11.45 -27.03
C SER A 10 43.67 11.28 -27.49
N PRO A 11 42.67 11.39 -26.60
CA PRO A 11 41.28 11.32 -27.02
C PRO A 11 40.81 12.64 -27.69
N PRO A 12 39.83 12.58 -28.59
CA PRO A 12 39.34 13.76 -29.32
C PRO A 12 38.55 14.72 -28.43
N SER A 13 38.89 16.00 -28.56
CA SER A 13 38.26 17.16 -27.92
C SER A 13 36.93 17.51 -28.61
N SER A 14 35.82 16.94 -28.13
CA SER A 14 34.46 17.42 -28.45
C SER A 14 33.43 16.95 -27.42
N TYR A 15 33.62 17.35 -26.16
CA TYR A 15 32.58 17.32 -25.13
C TYR A 15 32.50 18.70 -24.47
N LEU A 16 32.00 19.69 -25.22
CA LEU A 16 31.59 20.98 -24.66
C LEU A 16 30.09 21.15 -24.88
N HIS A 17 29.40 21.45 -23.78
CA HIS A 17 28.02 21.95 -23.70
C HIS A 17 26.87 20.97 -23.97
N MET A 18 26.74 19.96 -23.11
CA MET A 18 25.42 19.60 -22.61
C MET A 18 25.35 19.99 -21.15
N ALA A 19 24.56 21.00 -20.83
CA ALA A 19 24.16 21.24 -19.45
C ALA A 19 23.54 19.94 -18.92
N PRO A 20 23.94 19.44 -17.75
CA PRO A 20 23.31 18.25 -17.18
C PRO A 20 21.80 18.50 -17.07
N PRO A 21 20.94 17.52 -17.41
CA PRO A 21 19.52 17.65 -17.19
C PRO A 21 19.31 18.01 -15.73
N MET A 22 18.69 19.17 -15.50
CA MET A 22 18.31 19.65 -14.18
C MET A 22 17.57 18.52 -13.48
N PHE A 23 18.16 17.99 -12.41
CA PHE A 23 17.49 17.09 -11.49
C PHE A 23 16.31 17.86 -10.90
N THR A 24 15.12 17.70 -11.48
CA THR A 24 13.91 18.03 -10.77
C THR A 24 13.80 17.02 -9.63
N PRO A 25 13.73 17.45 -8.36
CA PRO A 25 13.41 16.52 -7.28
C PRO A 25 12.05 15.90 -7.62
N TYR A 26 12.03 14.57 -7.81
CA TYR A 26 10.80 13.82 -7.97
C TYR A 26 9.89 14.20 -6.79
N PRO A 27 8.66 14.67 -7.03
CA PRO A 27 7.73 14.85 -5.92
C PRO A 27 7.61 13.49 -5.24
N SER A 28 7.89 13.46 -3.94
CA SER A 28 7.52 12.35 -3.05
C SER A 28 6.15 11.86 -3.50
N ALA A 29 5.98 10.59 -3.91
CA ALA A 29 4.62 10.18 -4.29
C ALA A 29 3.74 10.42 -3.09
N THR A 30 2.80 11.32 -3.31
CA THR A 30 1.77 11.63 -2.37
C THR A 30 1.02 10.34 -2.12
N GLU A 31 0.97 9.93 -0.85
CA GLU A 31 0.01 8.94 -0.40
C GLU A 31 -1.39 9.47 -0.71
N LEU A 32 -2.19 8.67 -1.41
CA LEU A 32 -3.57 9.02 -1.73
C LEU A 32 -4.52 8.12 -0.95
N ILE A 33 -5.36 8.70 -0.10
CA ILE A 33 -6.45 7.96 0.53
C ILE A 33 -7.47 7.60 -0.56
N VAL A 34 -7.81 6.32 -0.66
CA VAL A 34 -8.83 5.83 -1.59
C VAL A 34 -10.18 6.40 -1.14
N PRO A 35 -10.88 7.21 -1.95
CA PRO A 35 -12.13 7.85 -1.54
C PRO A 35 -13.26 6.82 -1.53
N GLN A 36 -13.59 6.29 -0.34
CA GLN A 36 -14.69 5.35 -0.17
C GLN A 36 -15.92 6.04 0.41
N ARG A 37 -17.10 5.73 -0.10
CA ARG A 37 -18.36 6.19 0.51
C ARG A 37 -18.52 5.53 1.89
N PRO A 38 -18.74 6.29 2.98
CA PRO A 38 -19.03 5.70 4.28
C PRO A 38 -20.33 4.89 4.21
N TYR A 39 -20.28 3.63 4.63
CA TYR A 39 -21.48 2.81 4.70
C TYR A 39 -22.42 3.31 5.80
N SER A 40 -23.70 3.51 5.45
CA SER A 40 -24.76 3.86 6.40
C SER A 40 -25.80 2.74 6.44
N ALA A 41 -26.00 2.13 7.60
CA ALA A 41 -27.03 1.11 7.77
C ALA A 41 -28.42 1.76 7.97
N ASN A 42 -29.43 1.32 7.23
CA ASN A 42 -30.80 1.88 7.30
C ASN A 42 -31.54 1.59 8.63
N ILE A 43 -31.06 0.63 9.43
CA ILE A 43 -31.73 0.22 10.68
C ILE A 43 -30.64 -0.10 11.71
N GLN A 44 -30.41 0.80 12.67
CA GLN A 44 -29.64 0.51 13.87
C GLN A 44 -30.62 0.15 15.00
N ARG A 45 -31.04 -1.12 15.09
CA ARG A 45 -31.78 -1.57 16.27
C ARG A 45 -30.79 -1.77 17.43
N ASN A 46 -30.81 -0.80 18.34
CA ASN A 46 -30.34 -0.81 19.73
C ASN A 46 -28.83 -0.98 19.97
N HIS A 47 -28.34 -0.20 20.96
CA HIS A 47 -27.06 -0.28 21.68
C HIS A 47 -26.04 -1.27 21.09
N THR A 48 -25.44 -0.90 19.98
CA THR A 48 -24.31 -1.65 19.43
C THR A 48 -23.06 -1.15 20.15
N THR A 49 -22.32 -2.06 20.78
CA THR A 49 -20.95 -1.78 21.22
C THR A 49 -20.16 -1.37 19.99
N CYS A 50 -19.88 -0.07 19.87
CA CYS A 50 -19.02 0.47 18.83
C CYS A 50 -17.58 0.24 19.30
N ILE A 51 -16.77 -0.44 18.49
CA ILE A 51 -15.34 -0.51 18.73
C ILE A 51 -14.69 0.81 18.31
N PRO A 52 -13.60 1.23 18.98
CA PRO A 52 -12.81 2.34 18.51
C PRO A 52 -12.27 2.07 17.11
N ILE A 53 -11.90 3.14 16.40
CA ILE A 53 -11.16 3.04 15.14
C ILE A 53 -9.89 2.23 15.41
N ILE A 54 -9.69 1.19 14.60
CA ILE A 54 -8.50 0.34 14.71
C ILE A 54 -7.47 0.89 13.73
N GLU A 55 -6.35 1.36 14.23
CA GLU A 55 -5.25 1.88 13.40
C GLU A 55 -4.13 0.84 13.21
N PHE A 56 -3.46 0.90 12.07
CA PHE A 56 -2.33 0.05 11.73
C PHE A 56 -1.06 0.89 11.62
N TYR A 57 0.01 0.43 12.25
CA TYR A 57 1.32 1.07 12.20
C TYR A 57 2.42 0.03 12.01
N VAL A 58 3.33 0.26 11.07
CA VAL A 58 4.52 -0.57 10.85
C VAL A 58 5.75 0.30 11.07
N ASN A 59 6.60 -0.05 12.04
CA ASN A 59 7.81 0.71 12.40
C ASN A 59 7.54 2.21 12.67
N GLY A 60 6.41 2.51 13.32
CA GLY A 60 5.99 3.89 13.61
C GLY A 60 5.36 4.63 12.43
N GLN A 61 5.35 4.06 11.22
CA GLN A 61 4.65 4.63 10.06
C GLN A 61 3.21 4.10 9.99
N LYS A 62 2.25 4.99 9.74
CA LYS A 62 0.84 4.59 9.58
C LYS A 62 0.70 3.70 8.34
N GLY A 63 -0.08 2.64 8.47
CA GLY A 63 -0.40 1.70 7.41
C GLY A 63 0.41 0.42 7.39
N ILE A 64 -0.24 -0.70 7.07
CA ILE A 64 0.41 -1.97 6.69
C ILE A 64 0.17 -2.26 5.21
N ASN A 65 1.22 -2.64 4.48
CA ASN A 65 1.11 -3.03 3.08
C ASN A 65 0.23 -4.29 2.94
N LEU A 66 -0.75 -4.28 2.03
CA LEU A 66 -1.66 -5.41 1.84
C LEU A 66 -0.98 -6.61 1.16
N GLY A 67 0.05 -6.38 0.34
CA GLY A 67 0.90 -7.44 -0.20
C GLY A 67 1.68 -8.16 0.90
N ASP A 68 2.31 -7.41 1.81
CA ASP A 68 2.99 -7.96 2.98
C ASP A 68 2.04 -8.74 3.88
N ALA A 69 0.87 -8.17 4.19
CA ALA A 69 -0.15 -8.83 5.00
C ALA A 69 -0.65 -10.13 4.36
N ALA A 70 -0.85 -10.18 3.04
CA ALA A 70 -1.21 -11.39 2.31
C ALA A 70 -0.13 -12.48 2.43
N ASN A 71 1.14 -12.08 2.41
CA ASN A 71 2.31 -12.94 2.58
C ASN A 71 2.68 -13.21 4.05
N ARG A 72 1.85 -12.72 5.00
CA ARG A 72 2.05 -12.87 6.45
C ARG A 72 3.34 -12.25 6.98
N ILE A 73 3.77 -11.16 6.36
CA ILE A 73 4.93 -10.37 6.79
C ILE A 73 4.42 -9.29 7.73
N PHE A 74 4.70 -9.44 9.03
CA PHE A 74 4.26 -8.52 10.09
C PHE A 74 5.41 -7.91 10.90
N SER A 75 6.64 -8.00 10.38
CA SER A 75 7.82 -7.41 11.02
C SER A 75 7.61 -5.92 11.22
N GLY A 76 7.61 -5.48 12.49
CA GLY A 76 7.39 -4.08 12.85
C GLY A 76 5.93 -3.65 12.99
N LEU A 77 4.95 -4.54 12.76
CA LEU A 77 3.53 -4.23 13.00
C LEU A 77 3.29 -4.01 14.50
N ALA A 78 2.88 -2.79 14.84
CA ALA A 78 2.53 -2.43 16.21
C ALA A 78 1.35 -3.29 16.69
N HIS A 79 1.47 -3.86 17.88
CA HIS A 79 0.39 -4.58 18.55
C HIS A 79 -0.25 -5.71 17.71
N ALA A 80 0.58 -6.45 16.97
CA ALA A 80 0.14 -7.48 16.03
C ALA A 80 -0.82 -8.53 16.66
N GLU A 81 -0.64 -8.84 17.95
CA GLU A 81 -1.38 -9.87 18.67
C GLU A 81 -2.58 -9.34 19.49
N ASP A 82 -2.86 -8.04 19.46
CA ASP A 82 -4.04 -7.47 20.13
C ASP A 82 -5.32 -8.10 19.58
N LYS A 83 -6.21 -8.51 20.49
CA LYS A 83 -7.54 -9.04 20.18
C LYS A 83 -8.50 -7.87 19.92
N LEU A 84 -9.06 -7.78 18.72
CA LEU A 84 -9.75 -6.55 18.26
C LEU A 84 -11.28 -6.63 18.21
N LEU A 85 -11.84 -7.84 18.10
CA LEU A 85 -13.27 -8.06 17.90
C LEU A 85 -13.90 -8.78 19.09
N GLU A 86 -13.54 -8.40 20.32
CA GLU A 86 -14.18 -8.94 21.51
C GLU A 86 -15.67 -8.58 21.51
N GLY A 87 -16.54 -9.56 21.76
CA GLY A 87 -18.00 -9.37 21.71
C GLY A 87 -18.64 -9.41 20.31
N PHE A 88 -17.87 -9.60 19.24
CA PHE A 88 -18.44 -9.84 17.91
C PHE A 88 -19.02 -11.26 17.78
N GLY A 89 -20.01 -11.41 16.89
CA GLY A 89 -20.49 -12.73 16.48
C GLY A 89 -19.44 -13.51 15.68
N THR A 90 -19.75 -14.75 15.30
CA THR A 90 -18.79 -15.66 14.60
C THR A 90 -18.20 -15.10 13.31
N LYS A 91 -18.89 -14.17 12.63
CA LYS A 91 -18.49 -13.59 11.35
C LYS A 91 -18.62 -12.07 11.36
N VAL A 92 -17.73 -11.42 10.61
CA VAL A 92 -17.82 -10.01 10.23
C VAL A 92 -17.85 -9.87 8.72
N THR A 93 -18.48 -8.82 8.24
CA THR A 93 -18.52 -8.43 6.82
C THR A 93 -17.58 -7.26 6.61
N TYR A 94 -16.60 -7.41 5.73
CA TYR A 94 -15.81 -6.30 5.20
C TYR A 94 -16.57 -5.69 4.02
N ARG A 95 -16.66 -4.36 4.01
CA ARG A 95 -17.28 -3.58 2.94
C ARG A 95 -16.23 -2.74 2.24
N LEU A 96 -16.14 -2.85 0.93
CA LEU A 96 -15.28 -2.05 0.08
C LEU A 96 -16.17 -1.24 -0.87
N GLU A 97 -16.02 0.08 -0.82
CA GLU A 97 -16.70 1.02 -1.72
C GLU A 97 -15.63 1.68 -2.60
N TRP A 98 -15.03 0.89 -3.49
CA TRP A 98 -13.91 1.34 -4.33
C TRP A 98 -14.39 2.28 -5.46
N PRO A 99 -13.73 3.42 -5.72
CA PRO A 99 -14.16 4.38 -6.74
C PRO A 99 -14.32 3.75 -8.12
N GLY A 100 -15.50 3.95 -8.71
CA GLY A 100 -15.82 3.47 -10.05
C GLY A 100 -16.20 1.98 -10.13
N TYR A 101 -16.25 1.25 -9.02
CA TYR A 101 -16.71 -0.15 -9.00
C TYR A 101 -17.99 -0.28 -8.18
N MET A 102 -18.71 -1.38 -8.40
CA MET A 102 -19.83 -1.75 -7.53
C MET A 102 -19.31 -2.11 -6.13
N GLY A 103 -20.09 -1.79 -5.10
CA GLY A 103 -19.77 -2.12 -3.72
C GLY A 103 -19.49 -3.62 -3.55
N PHE A 104 -18.35 -3.94 -2.94
CA PHE A 104 -17.88 -5.31 -2.76
C PHE A 104 -17.91 -5.68 -1.27
N ASN A 105 -18.55 -6.80 -0.96
CA ASN A 105 -18.72 -7.24 0.43
C ASN A 105 -18.22 -8.67 0.59
N LYS A 106 -17.48 -8.94 1.67
CA LYS A 106 -17.02 -10.30 1.97
C LYS A 106 -17.08 -10.62 3.45
N GLN A 107 -17.61 -11.79 3.77
CA GLN A 107 -17.61 -12.30 5.15
C GLN A 107 -16.32 -13.03 5.48
N LYS A 108 -15.81 -12.80 6.68
CA LYS A 108 -14.71 -13.58 7.28
C LYS A 108 -15.07 -13.96 8.71
N HIS A 109 -14.42 -14.99 9.22
CA HIS A 109 -14.61 -15.41 10.61
C HIS A 109 -14.00 -14.36 11.55
N ALA A 110 -14.76 -13.92 12.55
CA ALA A 110 -14.31 -12.96 13.55
C ALA A 110 -13.66 -13.64 14.78
N LEU A 111 -13.75 -14.97 14.83
CA LEU A 111 -13.24 -15.80 15.91
C LEU A 111 -12.27 -16.84 15.35
N ARG A 112 -11.18 -17.12 16.06
CA ARG A 112 -10.24 -18.20 15.77
C ARG A 112 -10.87 -19.55 16.12
N ALA A 113 -10.62 -20.55 15.27
CA ALA A 113 -11.08 -21.93 15.45
C ALA A 113 -10.20 -22.72 16.45
N THR A 114 -10.05 -22.20 17.66
CA THR A 114 -9.33 -22.82 18.78
C THR A 114 -10.32 -23.49 19.74
N ARG A 115 -9.82 -24.34 20.67
CA ARG A 115 -10.63 -25.02 21.69
C ARG A 115 -11.49 -24.05 22.51
N VAL A 116 -11.00 -22.83 22.71
CA VAL A 116 -11.76 -21.67 23.19
C VAL A 116 -11.92 -20.71 22.01
N LYS A 117 -13.13 -20.23 21.73
CA LYS A 117 -13.37 -19.22 20.68
C LYS A 117 -12.74 -17.90 21.11
N GLU A 118 -11.64 -17.53 20.45
CA GLU A 118 -10.95 -16.27 20.72
C GLU A 118 -11.16 -15.27 19.59
N SER A 119 -11.19 -13.99 19.91
CA SER A 119 -11.25 -12.94 18.90
C SER A 119 -10.01 -12.95 18.01
N ILE A 120 -10.15 -12.51 16.75
CA ILE A 120 -8.99 -12.36 15.86
C ILE A 120 -8.04 -11.27 16.34
N THR A 121 -6.76 -11.48 16.03
CA THR A 121 -5.68 -10.54 16.29
C THR A 121 -5.65 -9.42 15.22
N ARG A 122 -4.93 -8.34 15.50
CA ARG A 122 -4.64 -7.27 14.54
C ARG A 122 -3.96 -7.80 13.27
N SER A 123 -2.96 -8.67 13.41
CA SER A 123 -2.31 -9.35 12.28
C SER A 123 -3.30 -10.15 11.44
N LYS A 124 -4.19 -10.92 12.09
CA LYS A 124 -5.21 -11.70 11.38
C LYS A 124 -6.26 -10.82 10.69
N MET A 125 -6.59 -9.68 11.28
CA MET A 125 -7.47 -8.70 10.65
C MET A 125 -6.84 -8.09 9.39
N ALA A 126 -5.55 -7.76 9.41
CA ALA A 126 -4.82 -7.30 8.22
C ALA A 126 -4.84 -8.37 7.11
N ILE A 127 -4.62 -9.65 7.45
CA ILE A 127 -4.75 -10.78 6.50
C ILE A 127 -6.14 -10.80 5.87
N HIS A 128 -7.19 -10.67 6.68
CA HIS A 128 -8.56 -10.67 6.15
C HIS A 128 -8.78 -9.55 5.14
N VAL A 129 -8.35 -8.33 5.44
CA VAL A 129 -8.48 -7.21 4.48
C VAL A 129 -7.67 -7.48 3.21
N ALA A 130 -6.44 -7.98 3.33
CA ALA A 130 -5.61 -8.32 2.18
C ALA A 130 -6.26 -9.39 1.29
N GLU A 131 -6.82 -10.45 1.87
CA GLU A 131 -7.57 -11.47 1.13
C GLU A 131 -8.83 -10.90 0.45
N VAL A 132 -9.57 -10.03 1.13
CA VAL A 132 -10.78 -9.40 0.58
C VAL A 132 -10.41 -8.48 -0.59
N MET A 133 -9.35 -7.69 -0.46
CA MET A 133 -8.87 -6.81 -1.52
C MET A 133 -8.31 -7.61 -2.70
N LYS A 134 -7.57 -8.68 -2.45
CA LYS A 134 -7.09 -9.59 -3.49
C LYS A 134 -8.25 -10.17 -4.30
N GLU A 135 -9.28 -10.69 -3.62
CA GLU A 135 -10.47 -11.22 -4.28
C GLU A 135 -11.23 -10.14 -5.07
N PHE A 136 -11.32 -8.91 -4.54
CA PHE A 136 -11.88 -7.77 -5.26
C PHE A 136 -11.11 -7.48 -6.57
N ILE A 137 -9.78 -7.45 -6.51
CA ILE A 137 -8.93 -7.23 -7.69
C ILE A 137 -9.11 -8.37 -8.71
N GLU A 138 -9.05 -9.63 -8.27
CA GLU A 138 -9.20 -10.81 -9.12
C GLU A 138 -10.58 -10.87 -9.79
N THR A 139 -11.64 -10.57 -9.03
CA THR A 139 -13.02 -10.53 -9.56
C THR A 139 -13.13 -9.50 -10.69
N ASN A 140 -12.50 -8.34 -10.54
CA ASN A 140 -12.58 -7.25 -11.52
C ASN A 140 -11.54 -7.34 -12.65
N LEU A 141 -10.53 -8.19 -12.51
CA LEU A 141 -9.65 -8.59 -13.60
C LEU A 141 -10.39 -9.47 -14.62
N ASN A 142 -11.10 -10.49 -14.13
CA ASN A 142 -11.77 -11.47 -14.99
C ASN A 142 -13.02 -10.93 -15.71
N VAL A 143 -13.60 -9.83 -15.22
CA VAL A 143 -14.78 -9.20 -15.84
C VAL A 143 -14.40 -8.34 -17.07
N GLN A 144 -13.13 -7.92 -17.20
CA GLN A 144 -12.69 -7.08 -18.33
C GLN A 144 -12.74 -7.80 -19.69
N GLU A 145 -12.79 -9.14 -19.74
CA GLU A 145 -12.86 -9.89 -21.00
C GLU A 145 -14.29 -10.05 -21.57
N ASN A 146 -15.38 -9.81 -20.80
CA ASN A 146 -16.74 -10.18 -21.27
C ASN A 146 -17.84 -9.13 -21.20
N ALA A 147 -17.69 -8.00 -20.50
CA ALA A 147 -18.51 -6.78 -20.64
C ALA A 147 -18.14 -5.83 -19.50
N PRO A 148 -17.94 -4.53 -19.78
CA PRO A 148 -17.38 -3.64 -18.78
C PRO A 148 -18.47 -3.23 -17.76
N GLN A 149 -18.17 -3.31 -16.48
CA GLN A 149 -18.27 -2.08 -15.71
C GLN A 149 -16.89 -1.44 -15.84
N PRO A 150 -16.69 -0.51 -16.80
CA PRO A 150 -15.49 0.27 -16.79
C PRO A 150 -15.52 1.02 -15.46
N THR A 151 -14.40 1.08 -14.75
CA THR A 151 -14.35 2.09 -13.70
C THR A 151 -14.62 3.44 -14.34
N ASN A 152 -15.64 4.13 -13.83
CA ASN A 152 -15.94 5.49 -14.28
C ASN A 152 -14.82 6.47 -13.91
N ASP A 153 -13.84 6.03 -13.12
CA ASP A 153 -12.64 6.78 -12.77
C ASP A 153 -11.36 6.00 -13.17
N PRO A 154 -10.65 6.43 -14.24
CA PRO A 154 -9.45 5.74 -14.71
C PRO A 154 -8.30 5.77 -13.69
N ASN A 155 -8.32 6.69 -12.72
CA ASN A 155 -7.25 6.80 -11.71
C ASN A 155 -7.30 5.69 -10.66
N TRP A 156 -8.44 5.01 -10.51
CA TRP A 156 -8.65 3.96 -9.51
C TRP A 156 -8.78 2.56 -10.12
N ARG A 157 -8.26 2.35 -11.33
CA ARG A 157 -8.24 1.03 -11.96
C ARG A 157 -7.42 0.06 -11.12
N VAL A 158 -7.97 -1.12 -10.85
CA VAL A 158 -7.23 -2.21 -10.21
C VAL A 158 -6.88 -3.32 -11.19
N GLY A 159 -5.80 -4.04 -10.90
CA GLY A 159 -5.33 -5.17 -11.69
C GLY A 159 -3.95 -4.98 -12.31
N ASN A 160 -3.51 -5.96 -13.10
CA ASN A 160 -2.22 -5.98 -13.77
C ASN A 160 -2.00 -4.70 -14.61
N GLY A 161 -0.89 -4.02 -14.36
CA GLY A 161 -0.56 -2.74 -15.02
C GLY A 161 -1.30 -1.51 -14.48
N PHE A 162 -2.11 -1.66 -13.42
CA PHE A 162 -2.77 -0.57 -12.70
C PHE A 162 -2.46 -0.65 -11.20
N ILE A 163 -3.44 -0.40 -10.33
CA ILE A 163 -3.29 -0.57 -8.89
C ILE A 163 -3.33 -2.05 -8.54
N GLU A 164 -2.24 -2.55 -7.98
CA GLU A 164 -2.15 -3.92 -7.49
C GLU A 164 -2.15 -3.94 -5.95
N LEU A 165 -2.29 -5.14 -5.38
CA LEU A 165 -2.36 -5.33 -3.93
C LEU A 165 -1.16 -4.73 -3.18
N SER A 166 0.03 -4.78 -3.79
CA SER A 166 1.26 -4.29 -3.16
C SER A 166 1.43 -2.77 -3.22
N ASP A 167 0.56 -2.05 -3.94
CA ASP A 167 0.51 -0.58 -3.91
C ASP A 167 -0.44 -0.05 -2.82
N LEU A 168 -1.11 -0.96 -2.10
CA LEU A 168 -2.16 -0.63 -1.15
C LEU A 168 -1.73 -0.83 0.29
N TYR A 169 -2.17 0.10 1.13
CA TYR A 169 -1.89 0.10 2.56
C TYR A 169 -3.20 0.18 3.34
N LEU A 170 -3.38 -0.72 4.29
CA LEU A 170 -4.46 -0.64 5.27
C LEU A 170 -4.05 0.33 6.37
N LEU A 171 -4.74 1.46 6.49
CA LEU A 171 -4.48 2.46 7.51
C LEU A 171 -5.31 2.23 8.76
N GLU A 172 -6.62 2.04 8.57
CA GLU A 172 -7.60 1.99 9.65
C GLU A 172 -8.73 1.02 9.32
N ILE A 173 -9.48 0.59 10.34
CA ILE A 173 -10.76 -0.10 10.20
C ILE A 173 -11.82 0.59 11.03
N HIS A 174 -12.93 0.93 10.39
CA HIS A 174 -14.10 1.56 11.00
C HIS A 174 -15.23 0.53 11.14
N GLN A 175 -15.85 0.47 12.31
CA GLN A 175 -17.10 -0.28 12.46
C GLN A 175 -18.27 0.57 11.97
N VAL A 176 -18.94 0.10 10.91
CA VAL A 176 -20.06 0.80 10.27
C VAL A 176 -21.42 0.18 10.63
N SER A 177 -21.43 -1.02 11.21
CA SER A 177 -22.58 -1.62 11.91
C SER A 177 -22.13 -2.80 12.80
N LYS A 178 -23.05 -3.44 13.54
CA LYS A 178 -22.77 -4.50 14.54
C LYS A 178 -21.80 -5.61 14.10
N ALA A 179 -21.77 -5.97 12.83
CA ALA A 179 -20.84 -6.97 12.30
C ALA A 179 -20.28 -6.54 10.94
N SER A 180 -20.14 -5.23 10.73
CA SER A 180 -19.73 -4.66 9.46
C SER A 180 -18.57 -3.70 9.67
N LEU A 181 -17.49 -3.96 8.96
CA LEU A 181 -16.24 -3.23 9.01
C LEU A 181 -15.96 -2.62 7.65
N GLN A 182 -15.49 -1.39 7.64
CA GLN A 182 -15.03 -0.69 6.44
C GLN A 182 -13.55 -0.33 6.64
N PRO A 183 -12.64 -0.87 5.81
CA PRO A 183 -11.22 -0.53 5.88
C PRO A 183 -10.96 0.81 5.19
N VAL A 184 -10.09 1.62 5.78
CA VAL A 184 -9.52 2.83 5.16
C VAL A 184 -8.23 2.42 4.46
N ILE A 185 -8.20 2.62 3.14
CA ILE A 185 -7.10 2.18 2.27
C ILE A 185 -6.38 3.40 1.72
N ALA A 186 -5.05 3.36 1.73
CA ALA A 186 -4.19 4.28 1.01
C ALA A 186 -3.56 3.60 -0.20
N TYR A 187 -3.36 4.38 -1.25
CA TYR A 187 -2.57 4.04 -2.42
C TYR A 187 -1.21 4.75 -2.33
N ARG A 188 -0.13 3.98 -2.45
CA ARG A 188 1.25 4.47 -2.53
C ARG A 188 1.94 3.81 -3.74
N PRO A 189 2.12 4.54 -4.86
CA PRO A 189 2.75 3.99 -6.05
C PRO A 189 4.17 3.47 -5.79
N ARG A 190 4.48 2.25 -6.22
CA ARG A 190 5.84 1.66 -6.15
C ARG A 190 6.94 2.52 -6.79
N TYR A 191 6.63 3.25 -7.85
CA TYR A 191 7.61 4.05 -8.59
C TYR A 191 8.17 5.26 -7.84
N ALA A 192 7.54 5.69 -6.75
CA ALA A 192 8.10 6.78 -5.95
C ALA A 192 9.02 6.32 -4.82
N ALA A 193 8.91 5.06 -4.38
CA ALA A 193 9.87 4.50 -3.43
C ALA A 193 11.23 4.22 -4.11
N HIS A 194 11.23 3.82 -5.38
CA HIS A 194 12.46 3.51 -6.11
C HIS A 194 13.29 4.75 -6.47
N ALA A 195 12.65 5.91 -6.68
CA ALA A 195 13.35 7.19 -6.88
C ALA A 195 14.01 7.72 -5.60
N ALA A 196 13.43 7.43 -4.43
CA ALA A 196 13.96 7.88 -3.14
C ALA A 196 15.14 7.05 -2.61
N GLN A 197 15.28 5.78 -3.03
CA GLN A 197 16.32 4.87 -2.52
C GLN A 197 17.62 4.85 -3.33
N LEU A 198 17.64 5.38 -4.56
CA LEU A 198 18.83 5.30 -5.43
C LEU A 198 19.93 6.33 -5.13
N HIS A 199 19.76 7.26 -4.18
CA HIS A 199 20.84 8.20 -3.81
C HIS A 199 20.92 8.52 -2.31
N PRO A 200 21.43 7.62 -1.46
CA PRO A 200 22.02 8.02 -0.19
C PRO A 200 23.49 8.39 -0.43
N GLY A 201 23.78 9.69 -0.54
CA GLY A 201 25.10 10.26 -0.27
C GLY A 201 26.20 10.01 -1.31
N ILE A 202 26.42 11.00 -2.18
CA ILE A 202 27.77 11.33 -2.66
C ILE A 202 28.15 12.69 -2.08
N HIS A 203 28.55 12.70 -0.81
CA HIS A 203 29.45 13.74 -0.30
C HIS A 203 30.85 13.42 -0.82
N ARG A 204 31.16 13.84 -2.06
CA ARG A 204 32.56 13.99 -2.45
C ARG A 204 33.00 15.39 -2.02
N GLY A 205 33.91 15.41 -1.04
CA GLY A 205 34.53 16.61 -0.50
C GLY A 205 35.13 17.46 -1.61
N PHE A 206 34.72 18.72 -1.62
CA PHE A 206 35.34 19.78 -2.40
C PHE A 206 36.52 20.30 -1.58
N VAL A 207 37.75 20.05 -2.02
CA VAL A 207 38.96 20.66 -1.45
C VAL A 207 39.30 21.88 -2.31
N PRO A 208 39.25 23.11 -1.79
CA PRO A 208 39.66 24.28 -2.55
C PRO A 208 41.19 24.41 -2.51
N MET A 209 41.84 24.27 -3.67
CA MET A 209 43.24 24.68 -3.83
C MET A 209 43.26 26.18 -4.08
N GLY A 210 43.83 26.94 -3.14
CA GLY A 210 44.10 28.37 -3.28
C GLY A 210 45.31 28.64 -4.19
N PRO A 211 45.43 29.86 -4.75
CA PRO A 211 46.51 30.20 -5.67
C PRO A 211 47.79 30.65 -4.93
N TYR A 212 48.94 30.21 -5.43
CA TYR A 212 50.23 30.89 -5.32
C TYR A 212 50.76 31.12 -6.73
#